data_AF-A0A174F6U9-F1
#
_entry.id   AF-A0A174F6U9-F1
#
_cell.length_a   1.000
_cell.length_b   1.000
_cell.length_c   1.000
_cell.angle_alpha   90.00
_cell.angle_beta   90.00
_cell.angle_gamma   90.00
#
_symmetry.space_group_name_H-M   'P 1'
#
loop_
_entity.id
_entity.type
_entity.pdbx_description
1 polymer ?
#
loop_
_entity_poly.entity_id
_entity_poly.type
_entity_poly.pdbx_seq_one_letter_code
_entity_poly.pdbx_strand_id
1 'polypeptide(L)'
;MTAAGRCIFYFYNMSIDRPESGKFLTLACYIWRKKMNKIGILTCIHSNNVCARVGCLAAFQNRTDFFQDYPEDTCLAAMMTCNGCKGANPIEPIEDKGILEKIDRLVSEKISTIHVGVCRLPDGKHECPRMTQICNMIEERGIKVVRGTHKE
;
A
#
# COMPACT_ATOMS: atom_id res chain seq x y z
N MET A 1 -32.47 -44.85 -15.39
CA MET A 1 -32.43 -44.26 -14.03
C MET A 1 -31.17 -43.40 -13.95
N THR A 2 -31.21 -42.15 -14.44
CA THR A 2 -31.44 -40.89 -13.68
C THR A 2 -30.50 -40.73 -12.48
N ALA A 3 -29.72 -39.68 -12.26
CA ALA A 3 -29.34 -38.47 -12.99
C ALA A 3 -28.13 -37.89 -12.23
N ALA A 4 -26.98 -37.66 -12.89
CA ALA A 4 -25.89 -36.89 -12.28
C ALA A 4 -26.16 -35.41 -12.52
N GLY A 5 -26.57 -34.71 -11.46
CA GLY A 5 -26.95 -33.30 -11.50
C GLY A 5 -25.85 -32.41 -12.08
N ARG A 6 -26.16 -31.73 -13.19
CA ARG A 6 -25.40 -30.58 -13.70
C ARG A 6 -25.55 -29.44 -12.70
N CYS A 7 -24.50 -29.14 -11.94
CA CYS A 7 -24.42 -27.88 -11.21
C CYS A 7 -23.96 -26.80 -12.20
N ILE A 8 -24.92 -26.06 -12.76
CA ILE A 8 -24.66 -24.91 -13.64
C ILE A 8 -24.50 -23.70 -12.72
N PHE A 9 -23.26 -23.23 -12.53
CA PHE A 9 -23.02 -21.92 -11.96
C PHE A 9 -23.26 -20.87 -13.05
N TYR A 10 -24.38 -20.15 -12.94
CA TYR A 10 -24.65 -18.97 -13.76
C TYR A 10 -23.78 -17.81 -13.25
N PHE A 11 -22.59 -17.62 -13.80
CA PHE A 11 -21.90 -16.34 -13.74
C PHE A 11 -22.38 -15.48 -14.92
N TYR A 12 -22.94 -14.33 -14.58
CA TYR A 12 -23.46 -13.30 -15.48
C TYR A 12 -22.49 -13.01 -16.64
N ASN A 13 -22.96 -13.28 -17.88
CA ASN A 13 -22.55 -12.73 -19.17
C ASN A 13 -21.06 -12.61 -19.52
N MET A 14 -20.36 -13.75 -19.69
CA MET A 14 -19.34 -13.85 -20.73
C MET A 14 -19.17 -15.33 -21.13
N SER A 15 -19.66 -15.68 -22.33
CA SER A 15 -19.50 -17.01 -22.93
C SER A 15 -18.05 -17.19 -23.36
N ILE A 16 -17.23 -17.78 -22.49
CA ILE A 16 -15.90 -18.28 -22.86
C ILE A 16 -16.04 -19.78 -23.11
N ASP A 17 -15.78 -20.22 -24.35
CA ASP A 17 -15.75 -21.63 -24.70
C ASP A 17 -14.78 -22.39 -23.77
N ARG A 18 -15.27 -23.50 -23.21
CA ARG A 18 -14.59 -24.33 -22.22
C ARG A 18 -13.25 -24.82 -22.76
N PRO A 19 -12.08 -24.42 -22.20
CA PRO A 19 -10.80 -24.98 -22.61
C PRO A 19 -10.60 -26.36 -21.98
N GLU A 20 -10.08 -27.31 -22.77
CA GLU A 20 -9.99 -28.76 -22.45
C GLU A 20 -8.95 -29.17 -21.39
N SER A 21 -8.37 -28.27 -20.58
CA SER A 21 -7.42 -28.71 -19.55
C SER A 21 -7.48 -27.92 -18.25
N GLY A 22 -7.76 -28.64 -17.15
CA GLY A 22 -7.74 -28.10 -15.77
C GLY A 22 -6.38 -27.53 -15.33
N LYS A 23 -5.31 -27.79 -16.10
CA LYS A 23 -3.98 -27.21 -15.91
C LYS A 23 -3.94 -25.71 -16.24
N PHE A 24 -4.74 -25.25 -17.22
CA PHE A 24 -4.78 -23.84 -17.62
C PHE A 24 -5.46 -22.96 -16.56
N LEU A 25 -6.57 -23.42 -15.98
CA LEU A 25 -7.26 -22.74 -14.88
C LEU A 25 -6.39 -22.66 -13.60
N THR A 26 -5.61 -23.71 -13.31
CA THR A 26 -4.73 -23.74 -12.13
C THR A 26 -3.51 -22.82 -12.32
N LEU A 27 -2.94 -22.78 -13.53
CA LEU A 27 -1.84 -21.87 -13.86
C LEU A 27 -2.33 -20.41 -13.93
N ALA A 28 -3.51 -20.14 -14.49
CA ALA A 28 -4.12 -18.81 -14.50
C ALA A 28 -4.44 -18.35 -13.07
N CYS A 29 -5.00 -19.21 -12.21
CA CYS A 29 -5.23 -18.91 -10.79
C CYS A 29 -3.92 -18.76 -10.00
N TYR A 30 -2.87 -19.50 -10.35
CA TYR A 30 -1.52 -19.37 -9.77
C TYR A 30 -0.81 -18.09 -10.21
N ILE A 31 -0.97 -17.68 -11.48
CA ILE A 31 -0.51 -16.40 -12.03
C ILE A 31 -1.35 -15.24 -11.48
N TRP A 32 -2.63 -15.44 -11.19
CA TRP A 32 -3.51 -14.46 -10.55
C TRP A 32 -3.25 -14.34 -9.03
N ARG A 33 -2.79 -15.43 -8.40
CA ARG A 33 -2.24 -15.48 -7.04
C ARG A 33 -0.75 -15.15 -6.99
N LYS A 34 -0.16 -14.70 -8.11
CA LYS A 34 1.14 -14.04 -8.12
C LYS A 34 0.91 -12.71 -7.40
N LYS A 35 1.40 -12.65 -6.15
CA LYS A 35 1.34 -11.52 -5.22
C LYS A 35 1.23 -10.18 -5.97
N MET A 36 0.04 -9.59 -6.00
CA MET A 36 -0.06 -8.15 -6.25
C MET A 36 0.79 -7.48 -5.17
N ASN A 37 1.86 -6.81 -5.58
CA ASN A 37 2.72 -6.09 -4.66
C ASN A 37 1.91 -4.91 -4.13
N LYS A 38 1.37 -5.06 -2.92
CA LYS A 38 0.66 -3.99 -2.24
C LYS A 38 1.65 -3.11 -1.52
N ILE A 39 1.70 -1.84 -1.91
CA ILE A 39 2.51 -0.83 -1.22
C ILE A 39 1.61 0.24 -0.62
N GLY A 40 2.16 1.06 0.25
CA GLY A 40 1.46 2.22 0.78
C GLY A 40 2.34 3.45 0.87
N ILE A 41 1.72 4.60 1.16
CA ILE A 41 2.40 5.88 1.33
C ILE A 41 2.07 6.47 2.70
N LEU A 42 3.11 6.90 3.41
CA LEU A 42 3.05 7.63 4.66
C LEU A 42 3.35 9.11 4.42
N THR A 43 2.48 10.00 4.90
CA THR A 43 2.61 11.45 4.74
C THR A 43 2.46 12.20 6.07
N CYS A 44 2.96 13.44 6.12
CA CYS A 44 2.76 14.32 7.26
C CYS A 44 1.31 14.82 7.31
N ILE A 45 0.63 14.69 8.44
CA ILE A 45 -0.74 15.23 8.59
C ILE A 45 -0.80 16.75 8.47
N HIS A 46 0.25 17.46 8.89
CA HIS A 46 0.32 18.93 8.77
C HIS A 46 0.31 19.38 7.30
N SER A 47 0.91 18.58 6.41
CA SER A 47 0.91 18.87 4.97
C SER A 47 -0.48 18.81 4.34
N ASN A 48 -1.48 18.20 4.97
CA ASN A 48 -2.85 18.14 4.44
C ASN A 48 -3.47 19.52 4.19
N ASN A 49 -2.99 20.56 4.88
CA ASN A 49 -3.48 21.93 4.70
C ASN A 49 -3.12 22.51 3.32
N VAL A 50 -2.07 22.00 2.67
CA VAL A 50 -1.50 22.57 1.43
C VAL A 50 -1.18 21.53 0.36
N CYS A 51 -1.13 20.24 0.71
CA CYS A 51 -0.69 19.16 -0.16
C CYS A 51 -1.84 18.17 -0.41
N ALA A 52 -2.27 18.10 -1.66
CA ALA A 52 -3.21 17.09 -2.14
C ALA A 52 -2.53 15.76 -2.51
N ARG A 53 -1.22 15.61 -2.24
CA ARG A 53 -0.39 14.43 -2.55
C ARG A 53 -0.26 14.10 -4.03
N VAL A 54 -0.58 15.05 -4.92
CA VAL A 54 -0.55 14.87 -6.38
C VAL A 54 0.82 14.39 -6.85
N GLY A 55 1.92 14.99 -6.37
CA GLY A 55 3.28 14.55 -6.74
C GLY A 55 3.56 13.09 -6.35
N CYS A 56 3.13 12.67 -5.14
CA CYS A 56 3.33 11.30 -4.68
C CYS A 56 2.55 10.29 -5.54
N LEU A 57 1.30 10.62 -5.88
CA LEU A 57 0.44 9.76 -6.70
C LEU A 57 0.90 9.75 -8.16
N ALA A 58 1.30 10.89 -8.72
CA ALA A 58 1.81 11.00 -10.07
C ALA A 58 3.11 10.21 -10.25
N ALA A 59 4.04 10.29 -9.29
CA ALA A 59 5.28 9.51 -9.35
C ALA A 59 5.02 8.00 -9.30
N PHE A 60 4.05 7.56 -8.49
CA PHE A 60 3.61 6.17 -8.51
C PHE A 60 2.99 5.81 -9.87
N GLN A 61 1.99 6.56 -10.34
CA GLN A 61 1.24 6.26 -11.56
C GLN A 61 2.14 6.22 -12.80
N ASN A 62 3.10 7.13 -12.90
CA ASN A 62 4.01 7.24 -14.03
C ASN A 62 5.30 6.41 -13.84
N ARG A 63 5.43 5.66 -12.73
CA ARG A 63 6.61 4.86 -12.39
C ARG A 63 7.92 5.68 -12.45
N THR A 64 7.92 6.85 -11.83
CA THR A 64 9.09 7.73 -11.76
C THR A 64 9.71 7.75 -10.37
N ASP A 65 10.89 8.36 -10.26
CA ASP A 65 11.62 8.55 -9.00
C ASP A 65 11.78 7.26 -8.18
N PHE A 66 11.19 7.21 -6.98
CA PHE A 66 11.31 6.07 -6.08
C PHE A 66 10.43 4.88 -6.49
N PHE A 67 9.69 5.00 -7.60
CA PHE A 67 8.78 3.98 -8.10
C PHE A 67 9.24 3.32 -9.42
N GLN A 68 10.43 3.65 -9.94
CA GLN A 68 10.93 3.18 -11.24
C GLN A 68 11.00 1.65 -11.37
N ASP A 69 11.36 0.95 -10.30
CA ASP A 69 11.56 -0.50 -10.30
C ASP A 69 10.28 -1.29 -9.99
N TYR A 70 9.13 -0.62 -9.79
CA TYR A 70 7.88 -1.30 -9.48
C TYR A 70 7.17 -1.79 -10.74
N PRO A 71 6.79 -3.09 -10.81
CA PRO A 71 5.96 -3.62 -11.87
C PRO A 71 4.64 -2.85 -12.06
N GLU A 72 4.08 -2.87 -13.26
CA GLU A 72 2.79 -2.22 -13.58
C GLU A 72 1.64 -2.75 -12.72
N ASP A 73 1.65 -4.04 -12.36
CA ASP A 73 0.64 -4.68 -11.52
C ASP A 73 0.80 -4.40 -10.01
N THR A 74 1.77 -3.58 -9.62
CA THR A 74 1.90 -3.09 -8.24
C THR A 74 0.69 -2.24 -7.87
N CYS A 75 0.10 -2.53 -6.71
CA CYS A 75 -1.08 -1.85 -6.19
C CYS A 75 -0.69 -0.88 -5.07
N LEU A 76 -1.04 0.40 -5.21
CA LEU A 76 -1.00 1.35 -4.10
C LEU A 76 -2.26 1.13 -3.25
N ALA A 77 -2.13 0.33 -2.21
CA ALA A 77 -3.25 -0.19 -1.42
C ALA A 77 -3.49 0.55 -0.10
N ALA A 78 -2.54 1.37 0.33
CA ALA A 78 -2.66 2.12 1.58
C ALA A 78 -2.13 3.55 1.46
N MET A 79 -2.80 4.47 2.13
CA MET A 79 -2.30 5.82 2.34
C MET A 79 -2.60 6.24 3.77
N MET A 80 -1.58 6.66 4.51
CA MET A 80 -1.73 7.04 5.91
C MET A 80 -0.99 8.34 6.23
N THR A 81 -1.38 8.94 7.34
CA THR A 81 -0.74 10.12 7.91
C THR A 81 -0.12 9.83 9.26
N CYS A 82 0.92 10.59 9.62
CA CYS A 82 1.39 10.65 11.00
C CYS A 82 0.31 11.21 11.95
N ASN A 83 0.57 11.16 13.25
CA ASN A 83 -0.36 11.64 14.27
C ASN A 83 -0.20 13.13 14.62
N GLY A 84 0.61 13.87 13.86
CA GLY A 84 0.79 15.32 14.05
C GLY A 84 2.01 15.68 14.87
N CYS A 85 2.38 16.95 14.76
CA CYS A 85 3.52 17.51 15.48
C CYS A 85 3.23 17.55 16.99
N LYS A 86 4.27 17.41 17.81
CA LYS A 86 4.16 17.35 19.27
C LYS A 86 3.39 18.54 19.89
N GLY A 87 3.53 19.73 19.31
CA GLY A 87 2.78 20.92 19.76
C GLY A 87 1.27 20.86 19.51
N ALA A 88 0.82 20.07 18.52
CA ALA A 88 -0.60 19.90 18.20
C ALA A 88 -1.18 18.59 18.77
N ASN A 89 -0.36 17.54 18.88
CA ASN A 89 -0.72 16.28 19.52
C ASN A 89 0.39 15.85 20.48
N PRO A 90 0.15 15.92 21.81
CA PRO A 90 1.18 15.57 22.79
C PRO A 90 1.49 14.07 22.85
N ILE A 91 0.56 13.20 22.42
CA ILE A 91 0.69 11.74 22.50
C ILE A 91 1.76 11.27 21.49
N GLU A 92 2.78 10.53 21.95
CA GLU A 92 3.81 10.02 21.04
C GLU A 92 3.27 8.87 20.17
N PRO A 93 3.75 8.72 18.92
CA PRO A 93 3.30 7.67 18.00
C PRO A 93 3.17 6.25 18.57
N ILE A 94 4.07 5.86 19.47
CA ILE A 94 4.08 4.53 20.09
C ILE A 94 2.92 4.30 21.07
N GLU A 95 2.35 5.37 21.62
CA GLU A 95 1.22 5.33 22.56
C GLU A 95 -0.10 5.68 21.87
N ASP A 96 -0.04 6.18 20.64
CA ASP A 96 -1.20 6.60 19.87
C ASP A 96 -1.94 5.38 19.29
N LYS A 97 -3.11 5.07 19.87
CA LYS A 97 -3.96 3.95 19.45
C LYS A 97 -4.31 3.99 17.96
N GLY A 98 -4.49 5.18 17.38
CA GLY A 98 -4.82 5.34 15.97
C GLY A 98 -3.62 5.02 15.06
N ILE A 99 -2.40 5.34 15.48
CA ILE A 99 -1.18 4.92 14.76
C ILE A 99 -0.99 3.42 14.86
N LEU A 100 -1.13 2.84 16.06
CA LEU A 100 -1.01 1.40 16.26
C LEU A 100 -1.99 0.63 15.37
N GLU A 101 -3.28 1.02 15.39
CA GLU A 101 -4.31 0.41 14.55
C GLU A 101 -3.99 0.52 13.05
N LYS A 102 -3.54 1.69 12.59
CA LYS A 102 -3.15 1.89 11.18
C LYS A 102 -2.01 0.94 10.79
N ILE A 103 -0.96 0.85 11.60
CA ILE A 103 0.19 0.01 11.29
C ILE A 103 -0.20 -1.48 11.32
N ASP A 104 -0.99 -1.90 12.30
CA ASP A 104 -1.47 -3.29 12.38
C ASP A 104 -2.39 -3.61 11.18
N ARG A 105 -3.16 -2.64 10.69
CA ARG A 105 -3.93 -2.79 9.45
C ARG A 105 -3.02 -3.00 8.24
N LEU A 106 -1.90 -2.28 8.12
CA LEU A 106 -0.93 -2.49 7.03
C LEU A 106 -0.43 -3.94 6.99
N VAL A 107 -0.15 -4.52 8.16
CA VAL A 107 0.27 -5.93 8.28
C VAL A 107 -0.85 -6.87 7.82
N SER A 108 -2.07 -6.66 8.33
CA SER A 108 -3.23 -7.51 7.97
C SER A 108 -3.57 -7.47 6.47
N GLU A 109 -3.39 -6.30 5.84
CA GLU A 109 -3.62 -6.09 4.41
C GLU A 109 -2.47 -6.57 3.52
N LYS A 110 -1.38 -7.05 4.13
CA LYS A 110 -0.17 -7.56 3.49
C LYS A 110 0.55 -6.49 2.66
N ILE A 111 0.60 -5.26 3.18
CA ILE A 111 1.42 -4.20 2.61
C ILE A 111 2.89 -4.58 2.76
N SER A 112 3.62 -4.66 1.65
CA SER A 112 5.03 -5.08 1.65
C SER A 112 6.01 -3.93 1.81
N THR A 113 5.63 -2.72 1.39
CA THR A 113 6.49 -1.54 1.44
C THR A 113 5.69 -0.28 1.72
N ILE A 114 6.23 0.60 2.57
CA ILE A 114 5.73 1.95 2.80
C ILE A 114 6.73 2.97 2.25
N HIS A 115 6.27 3.82 1.37
CA HIS A 115 7.00 5.00 0.91
C HIS A 115 6.67 6.20 1.79
N VAL A 116 7.69 6.97 2.17
CA VAL A 116 7.53 8.17 3.00
C VAL A 116 7.66 9.40 2.13
N GLY A 117 6.63 10.24 2.12
CA GLY A 117 6.60 11.45 1.30
C GLY A 117 7.69 12.47 1.65
N VAL A 118 8.02 13.34 0.70
CA VAL A 118 9.02 14.42 0.86
C VAL A 118 8.74 15.33 2.06
N CYS A 119 7.46 15.48 2.42
CA CYS A 119 7.00 16.18 3.62
C CYS A 119 7.54 15.63 4.96
N ARG A 120 8.31 14.53 4.96
CA ARG A 120 9.11 14.07 6.11
C ARG A 120 10.25 15.04 6.47
N LEU A 121 10.69 15.87 5.53
CA LEU A 121 11.75 16.87 5.69
C LEU A 121 11.14 18.28 5.77
N PRO A 122 10.62 18.73 6.93
CA PRO A 122 9.96 20.04 7.05
C PRO A 122 10.86 21.23 6.70
N ASP A 123 12.17 21.11 6.87
CA ASP A 123 13.19 22.11 6.53
C ASP A 123 14.06 21.71 5.34
N GLY A 124 13.70 20.62 4.64
CA GLY A 124 14.47 20.03 3.54
C GLY A 124 15.75 19.31 3.95
N LYS A 125 16.13 19.28 5.23
CA LYS A 125 17.41 18.74 5.71
C LYS A 125 17.24 17.63 6.75
N HIS A 126 16.39 17.84 7.74
CA HIS A 126 16.23 16.94 8.88
C HIS A 126 14.91 16.19 8.79
N GLU A 127 14.95 14.88 9.04
CA GLU A 127 13.74 14.09 9.12
C GLU A 127 12.96 14.40 10.40
N CYS A 128 11.64 14.56 10.26
CA CYS A 128 10.73 14.74 11.38
C CYS A 128 10.83 13.56 12.35
N PRO A 129 11.14 13.79 13.65
CA PRO A 129 11.37 12.70 14.61
C PRO A 129 10.17 11.76 14.77
N ARG A 130 8.94 12.29 14.68
CA ARG A 130 7.73 11.45 14.72
C ARG A 130 7.57 10.58 13.48
N MET A 131 7.99 11.07 12.33
CA MET A 131 7.98 10.26 11.12
C MET A 131 9.01 9.14 11.22
N THR A 132 10.21 9.44 11.72
CA THR A 132 11.23 8.43 12.01
C THR A 132 10.71 7.37 12.96
N GLN A 133 10.07 7.74 14.07
CA GLN A 133 9.50 6.76 15.01
C GLN A 133 8.43 5.88 14.37
N ILE A 134 7.49 6.44 13.62
CA ILE A 134 6.46 5.66 12.91
C ILE A 134 7.10 4.70 11.91
N CYS A 135 8.13 5.15 11.19
CA CYS A 135 8.83 4.28 10.26
C CYS A 135 9.52 3.11 10.96
N ASN A 136 10.16 3.34 12.10
CA ASN A 136 10.76 2.27 12.90
C ASN A 136 9.69 1.27 13.37
N MET A 137 8.54 1.75 13.84
CA MET A 137 7.41 0.90 14.24
C MET A 137 6.84 0.05 13.09
N ILE A 138 6.90 0.56 11.85
CA ILE A 138 6.52 -0.15 10.63
C ILE A 138 7.57 -1.21 10.27
N GLU A 139 8.86 -0.85 10.33
CA GLU A 139 10.00 -1.75 10.06
C GLU A 139 10.04 -2.92 11.06
N GLU A 140 9.79 -2.67 12.35
CA GLU A 140 9.68 -3.68 13.41
C GLU A 140 8.60 -4.73 13.14
N ARG A 141 7.57 -4.39 12.36
CA ARG A 141 6.51 -5.32 11.92
C ARG A 141 6.82 -6.01 10.59
N GLY A 142 8.05 -5.89 10.10
CA GLY A 142 8.53 -6.56 8.89
C GLY A 142 8.09 -5.92 7.58
N ILE A 143 7.60 -4.67 7.61
CA ILE A 143 7.26 -3.92 6.41
C ILE A 143 8.46 -3.06 6.02
N LYS A 144 8.92 -3.19 4.77
CA LYS A 144 10.03 -2.36 4.26
C LYS A 144 9.60 -0.89 4.22
N VAL A 145 10.48 0.03 4.62
CA VAL A 145 10.21 1.47 4.44
C VAL A 145 11.22 2.09 3.47
N VAL A 146 10.71 2.89 2.55
CA VAL A 146 11.49 3.65 1.57
C VAL A 146 11.30 5.13 1.84
N ARG A 147 12.39 5.86 2.10
CA ARG A 147 12.37 7.28 2.42
C ARG A 147 12.32 8.15 1.15
N GLY A 148 11.20 8.11 0.43
CA GLY A 148 10.94 8.98 -0.72
C GLY A 148 9.73 8.55 -1.54
N THR A 149 9.15 9.52 -2.27
CA THR A 149 8.05 9.31 -3.23
C THR A 149 8.40 9.93 -4.58
N HIS A 150 8.22 11.23 -4.74
CA HIS A 150 8.66 12.02 -5.89
C HIS A 150 9.87 12.88 -5.50
N LYS A 151 10.61 13.36 -6.50
CA LYS A 151 11.55 14.46 -6.32
C LYS A 151 10.82 15.79 -6.52
N GLU A 152 11.33 16.86 -5.92
CA GLU A 152 10.92 18.23 -6.27
C GLU A 152 11.65 18.69 -7.53
#